data_AF-A0A0P6VP75-F1
#
_entry.id   AF-A0A0P6VP75-F1
#
_cell.length_a   1.000
_cell.length_b   1.000
_cell.length_c   1.000
_cell.angle_alpha   90.00
_cell.angle_beta   90.00
_cell.angle_gamma   90.00
#
_symmetry.space_group_name_H-M   'P 1'
#
loop_
_entity.id
_entity.type
_entity.pdbx_description
1 polymer ?
#
loop_
_entity_poly.entity_id
_entity_poly.type
_entity_poly.pdbx_seq_one_letter_code
_entity_poly.pdbx_strand_id
1 'polypeptide(L)'
;MPAGILVLAGGMLAAGPAAAEYVFASPSVSNQNRVYWLDRYTGTVGACQYQAGGGPAGSMACFPPGEGARAMPSGDYDLKGSNWETEWGVFRLNRMTGEISLCFVKEAEVVCTPQAIAR
;
A
#
# COMPACT_ATOMS: atom_id res chain seq x y z
N MET A 1 22.79 -53.48 -20.76
CA MET A 1 21.60 -52.94 -21.42
C MET A 1 21.26 -51.62 -20.72
N PRO A 2 21.06 -50.51 -21.45
CA PRO A 2 21.35 -49.16 -20.97
C PRO A 2 20.30 -48.57 -20.02
N ALA A 3 20.74 -47.53 -19.32
CA ALA A 3 20.05 -46.73 -18.33
C ALA A 3 18.83 -45.98 -18.89
N GLY A 4 17.76 -45.89 -18.09
CA GLY A 4 16.63 -45.00 -18.33
C GLY A 4 16.50 -43.99 -17.19
N ILE A 5 17.12 -42.82 -17.34
CA ILE A 5 16.88 -41.67 -16.45
C ILE A 5 15.57 -41.02 -16.89
N LEU A 6 14.54 -41.10 -16.04
CA LEU A 6 13.26 -40.42 -16.25
C LEU A 6 13.43 -38.95 -15.82
N VAL A 7 13.56 -38.05 -16.78
CA VAL A 7 13.59 -36.59 -16.52
C VAL A 7 12.15 -36.11 -16.34
N LEU A 8 11.76 -35.83 -15.10
CA LEU A 8 10.53 -35.07 -14.80
C LEU A 8 10.77 -33.60 -15.17
N ALA A 9 10.30 -33.21 -16.36
CA ALA A 9 10.22 -31.81 -16.77
C ALA A 9 9.11 -31.13 -15.94
N GLY A 10 9.46 -30.63 -14.76
CA GLY A 10 8.61 -29.76 -13.95
C GLY A 10 8.40 -28.43 -14.68
N GLY A 11 7.23 -28.26 -15.29
CA GLY A 11 6.83 -26.98 -15.88
C GLY A 11 6.80 -25.90 -14.81
N MET A 12 7.70 -24.93 -14.90
CA MET A 12 7.57 -23.66 -14.19
C MET A 12 6.30 -22.97 -14.69
N LEU A 13 5.21 -23.11 -13.94
CA LEU A 13 4.07 -22.20 -14.06
C LEU A 13 4.62 -20.81 -13.74
N ALA A 14 4.79 -19.98 -14.77
CA ALA A 14 5.05 -18.57 -14.58
C ALA A 14 3.86 -17.99 -13.82
N ALA A 15 4.03 -17.76 -12.51
CA ALA A 15 3.09 -16.97 -11.75
C ALA A 15 3.08 -15.58 -12.38
N GLY A 16 2.00 -15.27 -13.11
CA GLY A 16 1.74 -13.91 -13.56
C GLY A 16 1.68 -12.97 -12.35
N PRO A 17 1.81 -11.65 -12.56
CA PRO A 17 1.64 -10.71 -11.46
C PRO A 17 0.33 -11.01 -10.75
N ALA A 18 0.41 -11.22 -9.43
CA ALA A 18 -0.79 -11.41 -8.62
C ALA A 18 -1.72 -10.21 -8.86
N ALA A 19 -3.00 -10.48 -9.09
CA ALA A 19 -3.98 -9.41 -9.27
C ALA A 19 -3.99 -8.55 -8.00
N ALA A 20 -3.55 -7.31 -8.13
CA ALA A 20 -3.64 -6.34 -7.05
C ALA A 20 -5.05 -5.75 -7.03
N GLU A 21 -5.64 -5.65 -5.85
CA GLU A 21 -6.87 -4.89 -5.62
C GLU A 21 -6.49 -3.64 -4.83
N TYR A 22 -6.72 -2.47 -5.41
CA TYR A 22 -6.31 -1.21 -4.79
C TYR A 22 -7.47 -0.56 -4.05
N VAL A 23 -7.19 -0.17 -2.80
CA VAL A 23 -8.07 0.61 -1.94
C VAL A 23 -7.53 2.03 -1.81
N PHE A 24 -8.41 3.02 -1.78
CA PHE A 24 -8.03 4.43 -1.74
C PHE A 24 -8.70 5.15 -0.57
N ALA A 25 -7.95 6.05 0.06
CA ALA A 25 -8.49 6.96 1.08
C ALA A 25 -7.76 8.30 1.04
N SER A 26 -8.47 9.35 1.43
CA SER A 26 -7.88 10.68 1.65
C SER A 26 -7.61 10.89 3.14
N PRO A 27 -6.55 11.64 3.50
CA PRO A 27 -6.41 12.12 4.86
C PRO A 27 -7.53 13.12 5.17
N SER A 28 -7.80 13.32 6.46
CA SER A 28 -8.91 14.16 6.92
C SER A 28 -8.61 15.65 6.81
N VAL A 29 -7.32 16.01 6.75
CA VAL A 29 -6.90 17.40 6.67
C VAL A 29 -7.33 18.04 5.34
N SER A 30 -8.04 19.16 5.44
CA SER A 30 -8.73 19.81 4.31
C SER A 30 -7.84 20.58 3.35
N ASN A 31 -6.60 20.89 3.76
CA ASN A 31 -5.65 21.68 2.97
C ASN A 31 -4.60 20.81 2.25
N GLN A 32 -4.84 19.51 2.09
CA GLN A 32 -3.91 18.59 1.44
C GLN A 32 -4.60 17.84 0.29
N ASN A 33 -4.17 18.09 -0.94
CA ASN A 33 -4.70 17.43 -2.14
C ASN A 33 -4.00 16.08 -2.39
N ARG A 34 -4.15 15.15 -1.45
CA ARG A 34 -3.47 13.86 -1.45
C ARG A 34 -4.45 12.71 -1.34
N VAL A 35 -4.15 11.64 -2.07
CA VAL A 35 -4.83 10.35 -1.97
C VAL A 35 -3.79 9.28 -1.63
N TYR A 36 -4.13 8.43 -0.67
CA TYR A 36 -3.36 7.23 -0.35
C TYR A 36 -3.95 6.05 -1.09
N TRP A 37 -3.08 5.13 -1.50
CA TRP A 37 -3.45 3.88 -2.12
C TRP A 37 -2.86 2.72 -1.31
N LEU A 38 -3.55 1.60 -1.31
CA LEU A 38 -3.15 0.38 -0.64
C LEU A 38 -3.43 -0.81 -1.54
N ASP A 39 -2.51 -1.76 -1.62
CA ASP A 39 -2.80 -3.09 -2.17
C ASP A 39 -3.43 -3.96 -1.07
N ARG A 40 -4.68 -4.35 -1.30
CA ARG A 40 -5.52 -5.11 -0.36
C ARG A 40 -4.87 -6.39 0.13
N TYR A 41 -4.09 -7.06 -0.71
CA TYR A 41 -3.57 -8.40 -0.40
C TYR A 41 -2.19 -8.35 0.24
N THR A 42 -1.38 -7.34 -0.10
CA THR A 42 -0.01 -7.19 0.44
C THR A 42 0.09 -6.18 1.57
N GLY A 43 -0.90 -5.30 1.74
CA GLY A 43 -0.89 -4.22 2.73
C GLY A 43 0.14 -3.12 2.45
N THR A 44 0.71 -3.11 1.23
CA THR A 44 1.63 -2.08 0.76
C THR A 44 0.87 -0.76 0.60
N VAL A 45 1.43 0.35 1.10
CA VAL A 45 0.80 1.67 1.07
C VAL A 45 1.70 2.68 0.36
N GLY A 46 1.11 3.47 -0.53
CA GLY A 46 1.74 4.66 -1.09
C GLY A 46 0.75 5.82 -1.15
N ALA A 47 1.17 6.92 -1.77
CA ALA A 47 0.33 8.10 -1.93
C ALA A 47 0.61 8.80 -3.24
N CYS A 48 -0.36 9.56 -3.73
CA CYS A 48 -0.18 10.50 -4.83
C CYS A 48 -0.81 11.84 -4.47
N GLN A 49 -0.22 12.92 -4.98
CA GLN A 49 -0.63 14.29 -4.70
C GLN A 49 -0.62 15.11 -5.98
N TYR A 50 -1.65 15.95 -6.14
CA TYR A 50 -1.67 16.94 -7.21
C TYR A 50 -0.75 18.13 -6.88
N GLN A 51 -0.03 18.61 -7.89
CA GLN A 51 0.84 19.77 -7.84
C GLN A 51 0.41 20.78 -8.90
N ALA A 52 -0.08 21.94 -8.48
CA ALA A 52 -0.58 22.99 -9.38
C ALA A 52 0.51 23.62 -10.27
N GLY A 53 1.80 23.45 -9.94
CA GLY A 53 2.93 24.04 -10.67
C GLY A 53 3.57 23.15 -11.75
N GLY A 54 3.05 21.94 -12.00
CA GLY A 54 3.68 20.95 -12.89
C GLY A 54 3.47 21.16 -14.40
N GLY A 55 2.77 22.23 -14.81
CA GLY A 55 2.41 22.51 -16.20
C GLY A 55 1.04 23.18 -16.31
N PRO A 56 0.50 23.39 -17.52
CA PRO A 56 -0.78 24.08 -17.73
C PRO A 56 -1.99 23.44 -17.03
N ALA A 57 -1.92 22.13 -16.75
CA ALA A 57 -2.95 21.36 -16.05
C ALA A 57 -2.47 20.82 -14.69
N GLY A 58 -1.31 21.26 -14.20
CA GLY A 58 -0.61 20.67 -13.05
C GLY A 58 -0.02 19.28 -13.32
N SER A 59 0.42 18.60 -12.26
CA SER A 59 0.97 17.23 -12.33
C SER A 59 0.55 16.38 -11.12
N MET A 60 0.60 15.05 -11.27
CA MET A 60 0.47 14.10 -10.16
C MET A 60 1.86 13.61 -9.76
N ALA A 61 2.23 13.81 -8.50
CA ALA A 61 3.45 13.26 -7.92
C ALA A 61 3.09 12.11 -6.97
N CYS A 62 3.67 10.94 -7.18
CA CYS A 62 3.45 9.77 -6.33
C CYS A 62 4.67 9.52 -5.43
N PHE A 63 4.38 9.21 -4.17
CA PHE A 63 5.33 8.88 -3.12
C PHE A 63 5.36 7.36 -2.96
N PRO A 64 6.54 6.73 -3.06
CA PRO A 64 6.67 5.28 -2.93
C PRO A 64 6.48 4.82 -1.47
N PRO A 65 6.27 3.52 -1.25
CA PRO A 65 6.28 2.92 0.09
C PRO A 65 7.67 2.97 0.74
N GLY A 66 7.77 3.65 1.88
CA GLY A 66 8.96 3.75 2.72
C GLY A 66 8.89 2.82 3.95
N GLU A 67 9.44 3.27 5.07
CA GLU A 67 9.48 2.50 6.32
C GLU A 67 8.08 2.12 6.82
N GLY A 68 7.85 0.83 7.11
CA GLY A 68 6.57 0.31 7.60
C GLY A 68 5.43 0.26 6.58
N ALA A 69 5.56 0.93 5.44
CA ALA A 69 4.54 0.98 4.37
C ALA A 69 4.71 -0.10 3.29
N ARG A 70 5.78 -0.89 3.35
CA ARG A 70 6.05 -2.00 2.42
C ARG A 70 5.10 -3.18 2.65
N ALA A 71 5.19 -4.15 1.73
CA ALA A 71 4.45 -5.40 1.81
C ALA A 71 4.63 -6.09 3.17
N MET A 72 3.52 -6.63 3.66
CA MET A 72 3.37 -7.37 4.90
C MET A 72 2.97 -8.82 4.58
N PRO A 73 2.83 -9.71 5.59
CA PRO A 73 2.16 -10.98 5.37
C PRO A 73 0.81 -10.80 4.67
N SER A 74 0.40 -11.76 3.85
CA SER A 74 -0.86 -11.66 3.11
C SER A 74 -2.06 -11.47 4.05
N GLY A 75 -2.99 -10.58 3.70
CA GLY A 75 -4.15 -10.27 4.52
C GLY A 75 -5.31 -9.63 3.75
N ASP A 76 -6.34 -9.19 4.49
CA ASP A 76 -7.43 -8.34 3.98
C ASP A 76 -7.22 -6.92 4.50
N TYR A 77 -6.50 -6.10 3.74
CA TYR A 77 -6.11 -4.77 4.16
C TYR A 77 -7.05 -3.68 3.62
N ASP A 78 -7.23 -2.63 4.40
CA ASP A 78 -8.10 -1.48 4.08
C ASP A 78 -7.46 -0.17 4.52
N LEU A 79 -7.92 0.95 3.96
CA LEU A 79 -7.52 2.30 4.34
C LEU A 79 -8.70 3.09 4.89
N LYS A 80 -8.44 3.84 5.95
CA LYS A 80 -9.45 4.72 6.56
C LYS A 80 -8.87 6.08 6.91
N GLY A 81 -9.51 7.15 6.45
CA GLY A 81 -9.26 8.50 6.95
C GLY A 81 -9.74 8.66 8.41
N SER A 82 -9.09 9.52 9.17
CA SER A 82 -9.55 9.88 10.51
C SER A 82 -10.84 10.72 10.46
N ASN A 83 -11.52 10.88 11.60
CA ASN A 83 -12.51 11.97 11.76
C ASN A 83 -11.87 13.22 12.40
N TRP A 84 -10.58 13.17 12.71
CA TRP A 84 -9.84 14.30 13.23
C TRP A 84 -9.38 15.19 12.07
N GLU A 85 -9.92 16.42 11.99
CA GLU A 85 -9.71 17.38 10.90
C GLU A 85 -8.25 17.78 10.62
N THR A 86 -7.32 17.46 11.52
CA THR A 86 -5.90 17.80 11.39
C THR A 86 -5.03 16.56 11.25
N GLU A 87 -5.61 15.39 10.97
CA GLU A 87 -4.83 14.18 10.69
C GLU A 87 -4.27 14.24 9.26
N TRP A 88 -2.94 14.13 9.15
CA TRP A 88 -2.20 14.26 7.88
C TRP A 88 -2.00 12.91 7.19
N GLY A 89 -2.29 11.80 7.89
CA GLY A 89 -2.21 10.45 7.38
C GLY A 89 -3.54 9.73 7.19
N VAL A 90 -3.44 8.44 6.93
CA VAL A 90 -4.56 7.49 6.87
C VAL A 90 -4.22 6.26 7.71
N PHE A 91 -5.23 5.62 8.28
CA PHE A 91 -5.06 4.36 8.98
C PHE A 91 -5.04 3.20 7.99
N ARG A 92 -3.99 2.39 8.03
CA ARG A 92 -3.96 1.05 7.44
C ARG A 92 -4.52 0.06 8.43
N LEU A 93 -5.49 -0.72 8.00
CA LEU A 93 -6.20 -1.71 8.82
C LEU A 93 -5.97 -3.10 8.23
N ASN A 94 -5.61 -4.07 9.06
CA ASN A 94 -5.72 -5.49 8.72
C ASN A 94 -7.06 -6.02 9.25
N ARG A 95 -8.03 -6.25 8.38
CA ARG A 95 -9.38 -6.68 8.77
C ARG A 95 -9.41 -8.10 9.34
N MET A 96 -8.37 -8.89 9.10
CA MET A 96 -8.27 -10.26 9.62
C MET A 96 -7.70 -10.31 11.03
N THR A 97 -6.76 -9.42 11.37
CA THR A 97 -6.02 -9.47 12.65
C THR A 97 -6.39 -8.33 13.60
N GLY A 98 -7.03 -7.27 13.11
CA GLY A 98 -7.28 -6.05 13.86
C GLY A 98 -6.04 -5.17 14.03
N GLU A 99 -4.95 -5.43 13.30
CA GLU A 99 -3.76 -4.58 13.32
C GLU A 99 -4.02 -3.23 12.63
N ILE A 100 -3.52 -2.16 13.22
CA ILE A 100 -3.73 -0.77 12.80
C ILE A 100 -2.39 -0.04 12.79
N SER A 101 -2.06 0.63 11.69
CA SER A 101 -0.96 1.59 11.58
C SER A 101 -1.48 2.94 11.09
N LEU A 102 -0.89 4.05 11.50
CA LEU A 102 -1.06 5.34 10.85
C LEU A 102 0.02 5.50 9.78
N CYS A 103 -0.37 5.82 8.55
CA CYS A 103 0.53 6.00 7.41
C CYS A 103 0.46 7.44 6.89
N PHE A 104 1.61 8.09 6.70
CA PHE A 104 1.71 9.50 6.28
C PHE A 104 2.92 9.72 5.37
N VAL A 105 2.96 10.81 4.60
CA VAL A 105 4.15 11.13 3.79
C VAL A 105 5.17 11.85 4.65
N LYS A 106 6.41 11.38 4.61
CA LYS A 106 7.58 12.01 5.23
C LYS A 106 8.71 12.04 4.20
N GLU A 107 9.33 13.21 3.99
CA GLU A 107 10.55 13.37 3.16
C GLU A 107 10.50 12.70 1.76
N ALA A 108 9.31 12.68 1.14
CA ALA A 108 9.01 12.08 -0.17
C ALA A 108 8.76 10.56 -0.22
N GLU A 109 8.54 9.90 0.91
CA GLU A 109 8.04 8.52 0.96
C GLU A 109 6.82 8.41 1.88
N VAL A 110 6.03 7.34 1.75
CA VAL A 110 5.01 7.00 2.74
C VAL A 110 5.63 6.16 3.85
N VAL A 111 5.51 6.62 5.10
CA VAL A 111 5.93 5.88 6.29
C VAL A 111 4.72 5.47 7.11
N CYS A 112 4.76 4.30 7.74
CA CYS A 112 3.73 3.83 8.65
C CYS A 112 4.29 3.57 10.04
N THR A 113 3.50 3.87 11.07
CA THR A 113 3.83 3.54 12.47
C THR A 113 3.89 2.02 12.69
N PRO A 114 4.56 1.55 13.76
CA PRO A 114 4.36 0.20 14.27
C PRO A 114 2.87 -0.13 14.44
N GLN A 115 2.52 -1.41 14.27
CA GLN A 115 1.13 -1.85 14.38
C GLN A 115 0.66 -1.91 15.84
N ALA A 116 -0.48 -1.29 16.11
CA ALA A 116 -1.28 -1.54 17.30
C ALA A 116 -2.36 -2.58 16.95
N ILE A 117 -2.88 -3.31 17.95
CA ILE A 117 -3.94 -4.30 17.74
C ILE A 117 -5.21 -3.82 18.43
N ALA A 118 -6.31 -3.72 17.69
CA ALA A 118 -7.63 -3.52 18.28
C ALA A 118 -8.04 -4.77 19.07
N ARG A 119 -8.25 -4.63 20.38
CA ARG A 119 -8.67 -5.71 21.28
C ARG A 119 -9.96 -5.32 21.97
#